data_AF-A0A9N9H8N5-F1
#
_entry.id   AF-A0A9N9H8N5-F1
#
_cell.length_a   1.000
_cell.length_b   1.000
_cell.length_c   1.000
_cell.angle_alpha   90.00
_cell.angle_beta   90.00
_cell.angle_gamma   90.00
#
_symmetry.space_group_name_H-M   'P 1'
#
loop_
_entity.id
_entity.type
_entity.pdbx_description
1 polymer ?
#
loop_
_entity_poly.entity_id
_entity_poly.type
_entity_poly.pdbx_seq_one_letter_code
_entity_poly.pdbx_strand_id
1 'polypeptide(L)' 'MVPVTIIRKFARKSWRYMDAYNKELEDRTAKWAVNKFKSHRRLPEMIERIMEDENKER' A
#
# COMPACT_ATOMS: atom_id res chain seq x y z
N MET A 1 25.76 14.61 -3.81
CA MET A 1 25.67 13.35 -3.03
C MET A 1 24.23 13.20 -2.54
N VAL A 2 23.56 12.07 -2.81
CA VAL A 2 22.18 11.85 -2.34
C VAL A 2 22.23 11.39 -0.88
N PRO A 3 21.50 12.04 0.05
CA PRO A 3 21.46 11.59 1.43
C PRO A 3 20.88 10.18 1.55
N VAL A 4 21.51 9.33 2.37
CA VAL A 4 21.04 7.96 2.64
C VAL A 4 19.60 7.93 3.16
N THR A 5 19.17 8.98 3.86
CA THR A 5 17.80 9.16 4.34
C THR A 5 16.77 9.23 3.21
N ILE A 6 17.10 9.89 2.09
CA ILE A 6 16.25 10.00 0.89
C ILE A 6 16.13 8.62 0.24
N ILE A 7 17.25 7.92 0.04
CA ILE A 7 17.27 6.57 -0.55
C ILE A 7 16.38 5.62 0.25
N ARG A 8 16.53 5.63 1.58
CA ARG A 8 15.69 4.80 2.48
C ARG A 8 14.21 5.19 2.44
N LYS A 9 13.89 6.48 2.23
CA LYS A 9 12.49 6.93 2.11
C LYS A 9 11.85 6.40 0.83
N PHE A 10 12.57 6.46 -0.29
CA PHE A 10 12.11 5.91 -1.58
C PHE A 10 12.01 4.39 -1.56
N ALA A 11 13.04 3.68 -1.08
CA ALA A 11 13.02 2.22 -0.99
C ALA A 11 11.83 1.70 -0.17
N ARG A 12 11.56 2.30 1.00
CA ARG A 12 10.38 1.95 1.81
C ARG A 12 9.06 2.27 1.12
N LYS A 13 9.00 3.35 0.35
CA LYS A 13 7.79 3.71 -0.42
C LYS A 13 7.53 2.67 -1.50
N SER A 14 8.54 2.32 -2.31
CA SER A 14 8.42 1.30 -3.35
C SER A 14 8.01 -0.05 -2.79
N TRP A 15 8.59 -0.47 -1.67
CA TRP A 15 8.24 -1.75 -1.06
C TRP A 15 6.77 -1.84 -0.63
N ARG A 16 6.19 -0.73 -0.14
CA ARG A 16 4.77 -0.66 0.23
C ARG A 16 3.84 -0.71 -0.99
N TYR A 17 4.26 -0.21 -2.14
CA TYR A 17 3.54 -0.39 -3.40
C TYR A 17 3.61 -1.84 -3.87
N MET A 18 4.78 -2.47 -3.81
CA MET A 18 4.91 -3.89 -4.18
C MET A 18 4.05 -4.79 -3.30
N ASP A 19 3.99 -4.54 -1.99
CA ASP A 19 3.09 -5.26 -1.09
C ASP A 19 1.61 -5.02 -1.41
N ALA A 20 1.26 -3.82 -1.88
CA ALA A 20 -0.11 -3.53 -2.32
C ALA A 20 -0.45 -4.29 -3.62
N TYR A 21 0.45 -4.28 -4.60
CA TYR A 21 0.26 -5.01 -5.86
C TYR A 21 0.23 -6.52 -5.67
N ASN A 22 1.05 -7.08 -4.77
CA ASN A 22 1.00 -8.50 -4.41
C ASN A 22 -0.34 -8.93 -3.81
N LYS A 23 -1.15 -7.97 -3.35
CA LYS A 23 -2.50 -8.18 -2.79
C LYS A 23 -3.60 -7.81 -3.78
N GLU A 24 -3.28 -7.71 -5.06
CA GLU A 24 -4.23 -7.40 -6.15
C GLU A 24 -4.93 -6.04 -6.00
N LEU A 25 -4.31 -5.10 -5.27
CA LEU A 25 -4.85 -3.74 -5.16
C LEU A 25 -4.65 -2.99 -6.47
N GLU A 26 -5.76 -2.58 -7.10
CA GLU A 26 -5.75 -1.73 -8.29
C GLU A 26 -5.26 -0.31 -7.96
N ASP A 27 -4.74 0.42 -8.96
CA ASP A 27 -3.93 1.64 -8.82
C ASP A 27 -4.44 2.70 -7.82
N ARG A 28 -5.76 2.96 -7.77
CA ARG A 28 -6.35 3.93 -6.84
C ARG A 28 -6.33 3.42 -5.40
N THR A 29 -6.69 2.17 -5.20
CA THR A 29 -6.73 1.50 -3.90
C THR A 29 -5.33 1.25 -3.36
N ALA A 30 -4.36 0.93 -4.23
CA ALA A 30 -2.95 0.83 -3.89
C ALA A 30 -2.39 2.17 -3.41
N LYS A 31 -2.64 3.28 -4.13
CA LYS A 31 -2.24 4.63 -3.70
C LYS A 31 -2.85 5.01 -2.35
N TRP A 32 -4.13 4.73 -2.16
CA TRP A 32 -4.84 5.00 -0.92
C TRP A 32 -4.25 4.19 0.25
N ALA A 33 -4.02 2.89 0.06
CA ALA A 33 -3.45 2.00 1.05
C ALA A 33 -2.02 2.44 1.46
N VAL A 34 -1.18 2.82 0.49
CA VAL A 34 0.17 3.34 0.74
C VAL A 34 0.15 4.74 1.38
N ASN A 35 -0.92 5.52 1.27
CA ASN A 35 -1.05 6.76 2.04
C ASN A 35 -1.55 6.51 3.47
N LYS A 36 -2.56 5.63 3.61
CA LYS A 36 -3.25 5.30 4.87
C LYS A 36 -2.38 4.49 5.83
N PHE A 37 -1.67 3.46 5.35
CA PHE A 37 -1.02 2.46 6.21
C PHE A 37 0.49 2.58 6.26
N LYS A 38 1.04 3.56 6.99
CA LYS A 38 2.50 3.78 7.12
C LYS A 38 3.30 2.56 7.64
N SER A 39 2.62 1.55 8.18
CA SER A 39 3.19 0.28 8.64
C SER A 39 2.74 -0.89 7.77
N HIS A 40 3.70 -1.69 7.31
CA HIS A 40 3.48 -2.89 6.47
C HIS A 40 2.64 -3.97 7.18
N ARG A 41 2.67 -4.02 8.53
CA ARG A 41 2.01 -5.07 9.32
C ARG A 41 0.50 -4.88 9.54
N ARG A 42 -0.07 -3.72 9.20
CA ARG A 42 -1.51 -3.42 9.37
C ARG A 42 -2.34 -3.58 8.09
N LEU A 43 -1.68 -3.91 7.00
CA LEU A 43 -2.29 -4.07 5.70
C LEU A 43 -3.23 -5.30 5.55
N PRO A 44 -3.08 -6.44 6.25
CA PRO A 44 -3.87 -7.62 5.90
C PRO A 44 -5.38 -7.49 6.20
N GLU A 45 -5.78 -7.28 7.46
CA GLU A 45 -7.19 -7.43 7.86
C GLU A 45 -8.11 -6.29 7.41
N MET A 46 -7.59 -5.07 7.34
CA MET A 46 -8.41 -3.90 7.02
C MET A 46 -8.56 -3.68 5.51
N ILE A 47 -7.67 -4.25 4.70
CA ILE A 47 -7.78 -4.18 3.23
C ILE A 47 -8.78 -5.20 2.72
N GLU A 48 -8.77 -6.44 3.22
CA GLU A 48 -9.74 -7.47 2.83
C GLU A 48 -11.18 -6.98 3.05
N ARG A 49 -11.48 -6.36 4.20
CA ARG A 49 -12.80 -5.76 4.48
C ARG A 49 -13.20 -4.65 3.51
N ILE A 50 -12.25 -3.79 3.12
CA ILE A 50 -12.53 -2.67 2.21
C ILE A 50 -12.70 -3.18 0.76
N MET A 51 -11.99 -4.24 0.39
CA MET A 51 -12.14 -4.91 -0.91
C MET A 51 -13.47 -5.66 -1.03
N GLU A 52 -13.98 -6.25 0.06
CA GLU A 52 -15.33 -6.83 0.11
C GLU A 52 -16.41 -5.75 -0.09
N ASP A 53 -16.24 -4.56 0.48
CA ASP A 53 -17.20 -3.46 0.33
C ASP A 53 -17.21 -2.88 -1.09
N GLU A 54 -16.06 -2.69 -1.75
CA GLU A 54 -16.00 -2.17 -3.13
C GLU A 54 -16.46 -3.19 -4.20
N ASN A 55 -16.24 -4.49 -4.01
CA ASN A 55 -16.72 -5.52 -4.96
C ASN A 55 -18.23 -5.78 -4.86
N LYS A 56 -18.88 -5.38 -3.76
CA LYS A 56 -20.31 -5.57 -3.54
C LYS A 56 -21.16 -4.45 -4.16
N GLU A 57 -20.51 -3.34 -4.54
CA GLU A 57 -21.15 -2.17 -5.16
C GLU A 57 -21.03 -2.19 -6.70
N ARG A 58 -20.50 -3.27 -7.28
CA ARG A 58 -20.53 -3.59 -8.72
C ARG A 58 -21.55 -4.67 -9.05
#